data_AF-A0A2D6X0N2-F1
#
_entry.id   AF-A0A2D6X0N2-F1
#
_cell.length_a   1.000
_cell.length_b   1.000
_cell.length_c   1.000
_cell.angle_alpha   90.00
_cell.angle_beta   90.00
_cell.angle_gamma   90.00
#
_symmetry.space_group_name_H-M   'P 1'
#
loop_
_entity.id
_entity.type
_entity.pdbx_description
1 polymer ?
#
loop_
_entity_poly.entity_id
_entity_poly.type
_entity_poly.pdbx_seq_one_letter_code
_entity_poly.pdbx_strand_id
1 'polypeptide(L)'
;MKTELNSYFHEKVLEEVGEVSVDSGQLLIVDPCYLRSHGLTEEALEEISQVTLGQPRKMCGPAVDTAFIGSEKQFPLGFVTTTGYGDGGYKVYVERTAKEGRIKSVTVVFITEKQEAEGE
;
A
#
# COMPACT_ATOMS: atom_id res chain seq x y z
N MET A 1 -1.53 -2.45 -45.86
CA MET A 1 -1.10 -3.33 -44.75
C MET A 1 -1.07 -2.48 -43.47
N LYS A 2 -2.20 -2.36 -42.80
CA LYS A 2 -2.36 -1.65 -41.51
C LYS A 2 -3.16 -2.59 -40.63
N THR A 3 -2.52 -3.34 -39.73
CA THR A 3 -3.12 -3.88 -38.47
C THR A 3 -2.19 -4.92 -37.84
N GLU A 4 -1.15 -4.49 -37.12
CA GLU A 4 -0.50 -5.30 -36.07
C GLU A 4 0.05 -4.41 -34.95
N LEU A 5 -0.76 -3.48 -34.43
CA LEU A 5 -0.32 -2.58 -33.36
C LEU A 5 -1.33 -2.39 -32.21
N ASN A 6 -2.44 -3.14 -32.20
CA ASN A 6 -3.51 -3.00 -31.19
C ASN A 6 -3.71 -4.22 -30.27
N SER A 7 -2.88 -5.27 -30.32
CA SER A 7 -3.16 -6.53 -29.60
C SER A 7 -2.49 -6.69 -28.23
N TYR A 8 -1.75 -5.70 -27.71
CA TYR A 8 -0.91 -5.91 -26.51
C TYR A 8 -1.16 -4.99 -25.31
N PHE A 9 -2.16 -4.12 -25.35
CA PHE A 9 -2.58 -3.39 -24.16
C PHE A 9 -3.98 -3.85 -23.78
N HIS A 10 -4.05 -4.82 -22.86
CA HIS A 10 -5.29 -5.01 -22.12
C HIS A 10 -5.47 -3.78 -21.23
N GLU A 11 -6.54 -3.04 -21.49
CA GLU A 11 -7.06 -2.02 -20.58
C GLU A 11 -7.15 -2.63 -19.17
N LYS A 12 -6.56 -1.95 -18.20
CA LYS A 12 -6.46 -2.46 -16.83
C LYS A 12 -7.87 -2.48 -16.24
N VAL A 13 -8.48 -3.67 -16.15
CA VAL A 13 -9.77 -3.85 -15.49
C VAL A 13 -9.53 -3.84 -13.98
N LEU A 14 -9.93 -2.73 -13.35
CA LEU A 14 -9.91 -2.56 -11.90
C LEU A 14 -11.30 -2.82 -11.32
N GLU A 15 -11.38 -3.72 -10.34
CA GLU A 15 -12.58 -4.02 -9.57
C GLU A 15 -12.49 -3.28 -8.23
N GLU A 16 -13.49 -2.46 -7.89
CA GLU A 16 -13.60 -1.90 -6.54
C GLU A 16 -13.98 -3.02 -5.57
N VAL A 17 -13.15 -3.23 -4.54
CA VAL A 17 -13.36 -4.31 -3.55
C VAL A 17 -13.68 -3.76 -2.16
N GLY A 18 -13.59 -2.45 -1.97
CA GLY A 18 -13.94 -1.81 -0.72
C GLY A 18 -13.18 -0.52 -0.46
N GLU A 19 -12.97 -0.24 0.81
CA GLU A 19 -12.39 0.99 1.32
C GLU A 19 -11.51 0.69 2.54
N VAL A 20 -10.45 1.48 2.72
CA VAL A 20 -9.67 1.51 3.96
C VAL A 20 -9.86 2.85 4.65
N SER A 21 -10.27 2.80 5.91
CA SER A 21 -10.38 3.99 6.77
C SER A 21 -9.06 4.24 7.49
N VAL A 22 -8.60 5.48 7.47
CA VAL A 22 -7.33 5.92 8.07
C VAL A 22 -7.62 7.07 9.03
N ASP A 23 -7.01 7.02 10.23
CA ASP A 23 -7.20 7.97 11.35
C ASP A 23 -5.86 8.54 11.88
N SER A 24 -4.75 8.16 11.24
CA SER A 24 -3.39 8.61 11.61
C SER A 24 -2.60 9.15 10.42
N GLY A 25 -3.28 9.37 9.30
CA GLY A 25 -2.70 9.70 8.00
C GLY A 25 -1.75 8.64 7.44
N GLN A 26 -1.73 7.41 7.98
CA GLN A 26 -0.78 6.36 7.63
C GLN A 26 -1.46 5.02 7.34
N LEU A 27 -0.92 4.27 6.38
CA LEU A 27 -1.40 2.96 5.98
C LEU A 27 -0.25 1.94 5.98
N LEU A 28 -0.46 0.79 6.64
CA LEU A 28 0.44 -0.36 6.63
C LEU A 28 -0.16 -1.51 5.79
N ILE A 29 0.60 -2.00 4.82
CA ILE A 29 0.32 -3.24 4.08
C ILE A 29 1.29 -4.31 4.57
N VAL A 30 0.77 -5.37 5.18
CA VAL A 30 1.56 -6.38 5.90
C VAL A 30 0.89 -7.76 5.80
N ASP A 31 1.69 -8.83 5.84
CA ASP A 31 1.14 -10.18 6.01
C ASP A 31 0.57 -10.33 7.45
N PRO A 32 -0.72 -10.67 7.62
CA PRO A 32 -1.32 -10.83 8.94
C PRO A 32 -0.63 -11.88 9.81
N CYS A 33 0.10 -12.84 9.22
CA CYS A 33 0.88 -13.81 9.97
C CYS A 33 1.98 -13.15 10.81
N TYR A 34 2.61 -12.08 10.32
CA TYR A 34 3.62 -11.34 11.08
C TYR A 34 2.99 -10.64 12.30
N LEU A 35 1.78 -10.09 12.14
CA LEU A 35 1.05 -9.47 13.24
C LEU A 35 0.66 -10.47 14.32
N ARG A 36 0.24 -11.67 13.92
CA ARG A 36 -0.19 -12.72 14.86
C ARG A 36 0.96 -13.38 15.59
N SER A 37 2.08 -13.64 14.90
CA SER A 37 3.20 -14.42 15.44
C SER A 37 4.13 -13.61 16.32
N HIS A 38 4.27 -12.31 16.07
CA HIS A 38 5.20 -11.43 16.81
C HIS A 38 4.48 -10.37 17.64
N GLY A 39 3.21 -10.11 17.36
CA GLY A 39 2.50 -8.95 17.90
C GLY A 39 2.99 -7.65 17.25
N LEU A 40 2.12 -6.65 17.15
CA LEU A 40 2.54 -5.26 16.99
C LEU A 40 2.78 -4.72 18.40
N THR A 41 4.04 -4.71 18.85
CA THR A 41 4.39 -4.00 20.09
C THR A 41 4.31 -2.49 19.86
N GLU A 42 4.17 -1.71 20.93
CA GLU A 42 4.22 -0.25 20.85
C GLU A 42 5.55 0.24 20.24
N GLU A 43 6.67 -0.41 20.58
CA GLU A 43 8.00 -0.10 20.03
C GLU A 43 8.04 -0.36 18.51
N ALA A 44 7.52 -1.50 18.05
CA ALA A 44 7.45 -1.80 16.61
C ALA A 44 6.52 -0.80 15.89
N LEU A 45 5.41 -0.39 16.52
CA LEU A 45 4.51 0.61 15.96
C LEU A 45 5.20 1.98 15.82
N GLU A 46 6.01 2.37 16.80
CA GLU A 46 6.81 3.59 16.76
C GLU A 46 7.85 3.53 15.63
N GLU A 47 8.61 2.43 15.52
CA GLU A 47 9.58 2.23 14.43
C GLU A 47 8.92 2.33 13.04
N ILE A 48 7.77 1.67 12.85
CA ILE A 48 7.00 1.73 11.61
C ILE A 48 6.54 3.16 11.33
N SER A 49 6.05 3.87 12.33
CA SER A 49 5.56 5.25 12.19
C SER A 49 6.70 6.23 11.84
N GLN A 50 7.94 5.96 12.27
CA GLN A 50 9.08 6.79 11.92
C GLN A 50 9.44 6.72 10.42
N VAL A 51 9.02 5.68 9.70
CA VAL A 51 9.24 5.59 8.24
C VAL A 51 8.52 6.71 7.48
N THR A 52 7.38 7.14 7.99
CA THR A 52 6.47 8.13 7.42
C THR A 52 6.60 9.49 8.10
N LEU A 53 6.88 9.53 9.42
CA LEU A 53 6.99 10.76 10.21
C LEU A 53 8.42 11.30 10.30
N GLY A 54 9.43 10.43 10.28
CA GLY A 54 10.81 10.77 10.62
C GLY A 54 11.65 11.36 9.49
N GLN A 55 11.13 11.40 8.25
CA GLN A 55 11.90 11.87 7.09
C GLN A 55 11.06 12.81 6.21
N PRO A 56 11.39 14.12 6.11
CA PRO A 56 10.59 15.11 5.37
C PRO A 56 10.52 14.89 3.85
N ARG A 57 11.09 13.80 3.33
CA ARG A 57 11.06 13.40 1.91
C ARG A 57 10.75 11.92 1.67
N LYS A 58 10.66 11.09 2.72
CA LYS A 58 10.18 9.72 2.61
C LYS A 58 8.85 9.65 3.33
N MET A 59 7.79 9.71 2.56
CA MET A 59 6.41 9.56 3.03
C MET A 59 5.93 8.12 2.85
N CYS A 60 6.83 7.20 2.49
CA CYS A 60 6.58 5.77 2.41
C CYS A 60 7.88 4.97 2.44
N GLY A 61 7.78 3.69 2.78
CA GLY A 61 8.93 2.79 2.82
C GLY A 61 8.60 1.41 3.40
N PRO A 62 9.58 0.50 3.43
CA PRO A 62 9.43 -0.78 4.09
C PRO A 62 9.18 -0.59 5.60
N ALA A 63 8.19 -1.30 6.13
CA ALA A 63 8.03 -1.52 7.55
C ALA A 63 8.99 -2.64 7.97
N VAL A 64 9.92 -2.34 8.87
CA VAL A 64 10.85 -3.30 9.45
C VAL A 64 10.61 -3.36 10.94
N ASP A 65 10.70 -4.55 11.52
CA ASP A 65 10.76 -4.74 12.97
C ASP A 65 12.18 -5.19 13.28
N THR A 66 12.92 -4.38 14.03
CA THR A 66 14.31 -4.69 14.39
C THR A 66 14.41 -5.85 15.40
N ALA A 67 13.36 -6.11 16.20
CA ALA A 67 13.31 -7.19 17.18
C ALA A 67 13.17 -8.59 16.53
N PHE A 68 12.66 -8.67 15.30
CA PHE A 68 12.62 -9.90 14.52
C PHE A 68 14.00 -10.32 13.95
N ILE A 69 14.99 -9.42 13.99
CA ILE A 69 16.26 -9.57 13.26
C ILE A 69 17.31 -10.27 14.14
N GLY A 70 17.06 -11.55 14.41
CA GLY A 70 18.07 -12.50 14.91
C GLY A 70 18.93 -13.14 13.80
N SER A 71 18.84 -12.66 12.55
CA SER A 71 19.56 -13.21 11.41
C SER A 71 20.15 -12.12 10.52
N GLU A 72 21.29 -12.38 9.87
CA GLU A 72 22.06 -11.42 9.06
C GLU A 72 21.30 -10.85 7.83
N LYS A 73 20.06 -11.29 7.56
CA LYS A 73 19.21 -10.76 6.47
C LYS A 73 17.99 -10.06 7.01
N GLN A 74 17.92 -8.76 6.78
CA GLN A 74 16.73 -7.94 7.05
C GLN A 74 15.67 -8.23 5.99
N PHE A 75 14.49 -8.73 6.39
CA PHE A 75 13.32 -8.83 5.53
C PHE A 75 12.29 -7.78 5.96
N PRO A 76 11.74 -6.98 5.02
CA PRO A 76 10.66 -6.06 5.36
C PRO A 76 9.41 -6.85 5.74
N LEU A 77 8.81 -6.51 6.89
CA LEU A 77 7.54 -7.09 7.32
C LEU A 77 6.38 -6.66 6.43
N GLY A 78 6.46 -5.43 5.92
CA GLY A 78 5.41 -4.81 5.12
C GLY A 78 5.87 -3.52 4.46
N PHE A 79 4.90 -2.72 4.04
CA PHE A 79 5.09 -1.41 3.45
C PHE A 79 4.18 -0.39 4.14
N VAL A 80 4.75 0.74 4.54
CA VAL A 80 4.03 1.83 5.17
C VAL A 80 4.09 3.07 4.29
N THR A 81 3.01 3.84 4.24
CA THR A 81 2.89 5.07 3.48
C THR A 81 2.00 6.07 4.21
N THR A 82 2.23 7.36 4.01
CA THR A 82 1.20 8.36 4.30
C THR A 82 0.09 8.25 3.25
N THR A 83 -1.11 8.67 3.64
CA THR A 83 -2.20 8.89 2.70
C THR A 83 -2.05 10.25 2.00
N GLY A 84 -2.99 10.58 1.12
CA GLY A 84 -2.95 11.79 0.30
C GLY A 84 -3.22 13.06 1.09
N TYR A 85 -4.39 13.13 1.74
CA TYR A 85 -4.82 14.30 2.52
C TYR A 85 -5.02 13.99 4.02
N GLY A 86 -4.39 12.92 4.52
CA GLY A 86 -4.51 12.52 5.92
C GLY A 86 -5.67 11.55 6.15
N ASP A 87 -6.49 11.84 7.15
CA ASP A 87 -7.53 10.91 7.59
C ASP A 87 -8.71 10.83 6.61
N GLY A 88 -9.36 9.67 6.55
CA GLY A 88 -10.50 9.46 5.66
C GLY A 88 -10.64 8.02 5.16
N GLY A 89 -11.64 7.84 4.30
CA GLY A 89 -11.92 6.57 3.61
C GLY A 89 -11.35 6.58 2.19
N TYR A 90 -10.46 5.64 1.90
CA TYR A 90 -9.79 5.53 0.60
C TYR A 90 -10.19 4.26 -0.14
N LYS A 91 -10.63 4.42 -1.39
CA LYS A 91 -11.11 3.30 -2.21
C LYS A 91 -9.98 2.34 -2.57
N VAL A 92 -10.29 1.05 -2.52
CA VAL A 92 -9.38 -0.04 -2.83
C VAL A 92 -9.89 -0.78 -4.06
N TYR A 93 -9.00 -0.89 -5.04
CA TYR A 93 -9.22 -1.61 -6.28
C TYR A 93 -8.26 -2.79 -6.39
N VAL A 94 -8.69 -3.83 -7.09
CA VAL A 94 -7.82 -4.96 -7.45
C VAL A 94 -7.80 -5.19 -8.95
N GLU A 95 -6.66 -5.66 -9.43
CA GLU A 95 -6.55 -6.31 -10.73
C GLU A 95 -6.45 -7.82 -10.48
N ARG A 96 -7.16 -8.62 -11.27
CA ARG A 96 -7.12 -10.08 -11.19
C ARG A 96 -6.41 -10.71 -12.39
N THR A 97 -5.78 -11.87 -12.18
CA THR A 97 -5.23 -12.67 -13.28
C THR A 97 -6.36 -13.19 -14.18
N ALA A 98 -6.21 -13.08 -15.49
CA ALA A 98 -7.26 -13.46 -16.45
C ALA A 98 -7.69 -14.94 -16.38
N LYS A 99 -6.78 -15.85 -16.03
CA LYS A 99 -7.03 -17.30 -16.04
C LYS A 99 -7.61 -17.84 -14.73
N GLU A 100 -7.10 -17.39 -13.59
CA GLU A 100 -7.38 -18.01 -12.28
C GLU A 100 -8.13 -17.07 -11.33
N GLY A 101 -8.39 -15.81 -11.71
CA GLY A 101 -9.05 -14.83 -10.87
C GLY A 101 -8.28 -14.43 -9.60
N ARG A 102 -7.01 -14.82 -9.48
CA ARG A 102 -6.14 -14.44 -8.34
C ARG A 102 -5.84 -12.95 -8.35
N ILE A 103 -5.62 -12.37 -7.18
CA ILE A 103 -5.19 -10.96 -7.05
C ILE A 103 -3.80 -10.80 -7.67
N LYS A 104 -3.70 -9.91 -8.66
CA LYS A 104 -2.46 -9.52 -9.34
C LYS A 104 -1.89 -8.22 -8.78
N SER A 105 -2.76 -7.25 -8.49
CA SER A 105 -2.38 -6.01 -7.82
C SER A 105 -3.51 -5.49 -6.94
N VAL A 106 -3.13 -4.74 -5.90
CA VAL A 106 -4.04 -3.95 -5.07
C VAL A 106 -3.65 -2.49 -5.26
N THR A 107 -4.63 -1.60 -5.38
CA THR A 107 -4.42 -0.17 -5.54
C THR A 107 -5.32 0.56 -4.56
N VAL A 108 -4.73 1.28 -3.61
CA VAL A 108 -5.45 2.24 -2.77
C VAL A 108 -5.31 3.60 -3.42
N VAL A 109 -6.42 4.26 -3.72
CA VAL A 109 -6.43 5.58 -4.36
C VAL A 109 -6.55 6.64 -3.28
N PHE A 110 -5.46 7.35 -3.03
CA PHE A 110 -5.42 8.40 -2.02
C PHE A 110 -5.94 9.74 -2.53
N ILE A 111 -5.62 10.11 -3.76
CA ILE A 111 -6.09 11.33 -4.41
C ILE A 111 -6.45 10.98 -5.85
N THR A 112 -7.60 11.48 -6.30
CA THR A 112 -8.01 11.38 -7.71
C THR A 112 -7.61 12.63 -8.48
N GLU A 113 -7.46 12.53 -9.80
CA GLU A 113 -7.15 13.70 -10.66
C GLU A 113 -8.15 14.84 -10.47
N LYS A 114 -9.43 14.52 -10.21
CA LYS A 114 -10.47 15.50 -9.90
C LYS A 114 -10.14 16.25 -8.60
N GLN A 115 -9.78 15.53 -7.55
CA GLN A 115 -9.42 16.13 -6.26
C GLN A 115 -8.12 16.93 -6.35
N GLU A 116 -7.14 16.50 -7.16
CA GLU A 116 -5.93 17.29 -7.42
C GLU A 116 -6.24 18.58 -8.18
N ALA A 117 -7.13 18.53 -9.18
CA ALA A 117 -7.50 19.68 -10.00
C ALA A 117 -8.41 20.68 -9.29
N GLU A 118 -9.22 20.21 -8.33
CA GLU A 118 -10.07 21.02 -7.46
C GLU A 118 -9.34 21.58 -6.23
N GLY A 119 -8.01 21.37 -6.14
CA GLY A 119 -7.20 21.66 -4.96
C GLY A 119 -7.53 23.00 -4.28
N GLU A 120 -7.96 22.90 -3.02
CA GLU A 120 -8.10 23.99 -2.03
C GLU A 120 -6.73 24.51 -1.57
#